data_AF-A0A7J9Q6A0-F1
#
_entry.id   AF-A0A7J9Q6A0-F1
#
_cell.length_a   1.000
_cell.length_b   1.000
_cell.length_c   1.000
_cell.angle_alpha   90.00
_cell.angle_beta   90.00
_cell.angle_gamma   90.00
#
_symmetry.space_group_name_H-M   'P 1'
#
loop_
_entity.id
_entity.type
_entity.pdbx_description
1 polymer ?
#
loop_
_entity_poly.entity_id
_entity_poly.type
_entity_poly.pdbx_seq_one_letter_code
_entity_poly.pdbx_strand_id
1 'polypeptide(L)'
;MAEKKSVREFQNETRAEEKKMQKCVREFQNETRAKEKEMQKYGKNFNTTVKGLENNWKEHGKSLKEAATQMHKQGINKMKEKVKGFNNEISAHKNKFDMGVKKLNNEISNQKKENKAAISRMKGDVGLFVSEIESYAKGPFAGYIKAFWG
;
A
#
# COMPACT_ATOMS: atom_id res chain seq x y z
N MET A 1 9.07 90.54 56.37
CA MET A 1 9.89 90.04 57.49
C MET A 1 10.09 88.55 57.28
N ALA A 2 11.30 88.11 56.94
CA ALA A 2 11.61 86.69 56.78
C ALA A 2 12.11 86.15 58.12
N GLU A 3 11.35 85.24 58.73
CA GLU A 3 11.74 84.54 59.95
C GLU A 3 13.02 83.72 59.69
N LYS A 4 14.09 84.04 60.41
CA LYS A 4 15.32 83.22 60.42
C LYS A 4 15.06 82.01 61.30
N LYS A 5 14.77 80.86 60.69
CA LYS A 5 14.73 79.55 61.37
C LYS A 5 16.03 79.31 62.15
N SER A 6 15.91 78.70 63.34
CA SER A 6 17.08 78.41 64.17
C SER A 6 17.90 77.25 63.59
N VAL A 7 19.22 77.23 63.82
CA VAL A 7 20.13 76.18 63.34
C VAL A 7 19.66 74.77 63.74
N ARG A 8 18.98 74.61 64.89
CA ARG A 8 18.40 73.33 65.34
C ARG A 8 17.21 72.88 64.50
N GLU A 9 16.38 73.80 64.02
CA GLU A 9 15.23 73.47 63.17
C GLU A 9 15.69 72.99 61.80
N PHE A 10 16.72 73.66 61.25
CA PHE A 10 17.31 73.27 59.98
C PHE A 10 17.95 71.88 60.04
N GLN A 11 18.67 71.57 61.14
CA GLN A 11 19.26 70.25 61.39
C GLN A 11 18.20 69.15 61.59
N ASN A 12 17.07 69.47 62.22
CA ASN A 12 15.99 68.51 62.42
C ASN A 12 15.23 68.23 61.11
N GLU A 13 15.03 69.24 60.25
CA GLU A 13 14.45 69.07 58.91
C GLU A 13 15.33 68.21 58.01
N THR A 14 16.65 68.45 57.96
CA THR A 14 17.60 67.62 57.19
C THR A 14 17.61 66.17 57.67
N ARG A 15 17.61 65.93 58.98
CA ARG A 15 17.55 64.57 59.55
C ARG A 15 16.23 63.86 59.26
N ALA A 16 15.13 64.59 59.17
CA ALA A 16 13.82 64.06 58.80
C ALA A 16 13.77 63.70 57.30
N GLU A 17 14.37 64.53 56.43
CA GLU A 17 14.50 64.24 55.01
C GLU A 17 15.41 63.04 54.73
N GLU A 18 16.56 62.92 55.41
CA GLU A 18 17.44 61.74 55.30
C GLU A 18 16.70 60.45 55.67
N LYS A 19 15.88 60.48 56.73
CA LYS A 19 15.06 59.31 57.12
C LYS A 19 14.01 58.96 56.07
N LYS A 20 13.36 59.96 55.46
CA LYS A 20 12.42 59.74 54.35
C LYS A 20 13.12 59.14 53.13
N MET A 21 14.30 59.64 52.80
CA MET A 21 15.11 59.15 51.68
C MET A 21 15.58 57.71 51.93
N GLN A 22 16.06 57.39 53.14
CA GLN A 22 16.40 56.02 53.53
C GLN A 22 15.22 55.07 53.49
N LYS A 23 14.02 55.53 53.85
CA LYS A 23 12.79 54.72 53.76
C LYS A 23 12.45 54.41 52.29
N CYS A 24 12.51 55.42 51.41
CA CYS A 24 12.29 55.27 49.97
C CYS A 24 13.29 54.28 49.34
N VAL A 25 14.58 54.38 49.69
CA VAL A 25 15.62 53.43 49.22
C VAL A 25 15.33 52.00 49.68
N ARG A 26 14.89 51.79 50.93
CA ARG A 26 14.52 50.45 51.43
C ARG A 26 13.30 49.89 50.72
N GLU A 27 12.28 50.71 50.47
CA GLU A 27 11.08 50.31 49.73
C GLU A 27 11.44 49.88 48.30
N PHE A 28 12.23 50.68 47.59
CA PHE A 28 12.72 50.34 46.26
C PHE A 28 13.56 49.04 46.24
N GLN A 29 14.45 48.85 47.21
CA GLN A 29 15.23 47.61 47.34
C GLN A 29 14.34 46.40 47.60
N ASN A 30 13.30 46.54 48.43
CA ASN A 30 12.35 45.47 48.71
C ASN A 30 11.52 45.11 47.47
N GLU A 31 11.05 46.10 46.70
CA GLU A 31 10.36 45.88 45.43
C GLU A 31 11.27 45.19 44.40
N THR A 32 12.53 45.61 44.31
CA THR A 32 13.50 45.00 43.39
C THR A 32 13.72 43.53 43.74
N ARG A 33 13.91 43.21 45.03
CA ARG A 33 14.04 41.82 45.51
C ARG A 33 12.77 41.00 45.30
N ALA A 34 11.59 41.61 45.43
CA ALA A 34 10.32 40.94 45.15
C ALA A 34 10.21 40.58 43.66
N LYS A 35 10.53 41.52 42.76
CA LYS A 35 10.56 41.27 41.31
C LYS A 35 11.60 40.22 40.91
N GLU A 36 12.78 40.22 41.52
CA GLU A 36 13.78 39.17 41.29
C GLU A 36 13.26 37.78 41.64
N LYS A 37 12.55 37.65 42.78
CA LYS A 37 11.93 36.37 43.17
C LYS A 37 10.85 35.93 42.19
N GLU A 38 10.03 36.86 41.69
CA GLU A 38 9.02 36.56 40.67
C GLU A 38 9.67 36.11 39.36
N MET A 39 10.71 36.80 38.89
CA MET A 39 11.45 36.39 37.69
C MET A 39 12.11 35.02 37.86
N GLN A 40 12.67 34.71 39.03
CA GLN A 40 13.21 33.38 39.31
C GLN A 40 12.13 32.30 39.28
N LYS A 41 10.95 32.57 39.84
CA LYS A 41 9.80 31.65 39.78
C LYS A 41 9.33 31.44 38.34
N TYR A 42 9.24 32.52 37.57
CA TYR A 42 8.92 32.46 36.15
C TYR A 42 9.94 31.60 35.39
N GLY A 43 11.24 31.84 35.58
CA GLY A 43 12.30 31.06 34.94
C GLY A 43 12.24 29.56 35.27
N LYS A 44 11.93 29.20 36.52
CA LYS A 44 11.72 27.80 36.92
C LYS A 44 10.50 27.19 36.26
N ASN A 45 9.37 27.89 36.24
CA ASN A 45 8.14 27.41 35.62
C ASN A 45 8.33 27.23 34.11
N PHE A 46 8.93 28.21 33.44
CA PHE A 46 9.24 28.16 32.02
C PHE A 46 10.12 26.94 31.69
N ASN A 47 11.21 26.74 32.44
CA ASN A 47 12.08 25.58 32.23
C ASN A 47 11.35 24.24 32.40
N THR A 48 10.47 24.12 33.40
CA THR A 48 9.64 22.93 33.60
C THR A 48 8.69 22.70 32.43
N THR A 49 8.04 23.76 31.95
CA THR A 49 7.15 23.69 30.77
C THR A 49 7.90 23.26 29.51
N VAL A 50 9.08 23.83 29.26
CA VAL A 50 9.91 23.47 28.10
C VAL A 50 10.33 22.00 28.16
N LYS A 51 10.77 21.51 29.33
CA LYS A 51 11.10 20.09 29.51
C LYS A 51 9.89 19.17 29.32
N GLY A 52 8.72 19.57 29.79
CA GLY A 52 7.47 18.84 29.57
C GLY A 52 7.13 18.73 28.08
N LEU A 53 7.25 19.85 27.34
CA LEU A 53 7.07 19.86 25.89
C LEU A 53 8.08 18.95 25.19
N GLU A 54 9.36 19.00 25.56
CA GLU A 54 10.40 18.17 24.96
C GLU A 54 10.10 16.67 25.14
N ASN A 55 9.65 16.26 26.33
CA ASN A 55 9.28 14.87 26.59
C ASN A 55 8.04 14.45 25.79
N ASN A 56 7.01 15.29 25.76
CA ASN A 56 5.80 15.02 24.97
C ASN A 56 6.13 14.86 23.48
N TRP A 57 7.02 15.70 22.94
CA TRP A 57 7.49 15.59 21.56
C TRP A 57 8.25 14.28 21.29
N LYS A 58 9.11 13.85 22.23
CA LYS A 58 9.81 12.57 22.12
C LYS A 58 8.85 11.38 22.14
N GLU A 59 7.85 11.40 23.01
CA GLU A 59 6.82 10.36 23.07
C GLU A 59 5.96 10.33 21.82
N HIS A 60 5.55 11.50 21.33
CA HIS A 60 4.78 11.61 20.08
C HIS A 60 5.59 11.10 18.88
N GLY A 61 6.88 11.40 18.82
CA GLY A 61 7.77 10.86 17.78
C GLY A 61 7.87 9.33 17.82
N LYS A 62 7.92 8.73 19.02
CA LYS A 62 7.92 7.27 19.18
C LYS A 62 6.59 6.66 18.73
N SER A 63 5.46 7.23 19.14
CA SER A 63 4.14 6.70 18.79
C SER A 63 3.88 6.79 17.29
N LEU A 64 4.29 7.88 16.63
CA LEU A 64 4.22 8.00 15.16
C LEU A 64 5.08 6.93 14.46
N LYS A 65 6.29 6.67 14.96
CA LYS A 65 7.16 5.63 14.39
C LYS A 65 6.58 4.23 14.54
N GLU A 66 5.97 3.95 15.68
CA GLU A 66 5.28 2.67 15.93
C GLU A 66 4.06 2.52 15.04
N ALA A 67 3.23 3.55 14.93
CA ALA A 67 2.06 3.57 14.04
C ALA A 67 2.47 3.35 12.57
N ALA A 68 3.50 4.05 12.09
CA ALA A 68 4.03 3.85 10.74
C ALA A 68 4.53 2.41 10.53
N THR A 69 5.22 1.83 11.52
CA THR A 69 5.70 0.45 11.46
C THR A 69 4.53 -0.55 11.41
N GLN A 70 3.47 -0.32 12.19
CA GLN A 70 2.28 -1.16 12.19
C GLN A 70 1.52 -1.07 10.87
N MET A 71 1.30 0.15 10.34
CA MET A 71 0.67 0.36 9.04
C MET A 71 1.45 -0.35 7.93
N HIS A 72 2.78 -0.26 7.96
CA HIS A 72 3.63 -0.94 6.97
C HIS A 72 3.50 -2.47 7.06
N LYS A 73 3.56 -3.05 8.28
CA LYS A 73 3.37 -4.49 8.49
C LYS A 73 1.98 -4.97 8.04
N GLN A 74 0.92 -4.24 8.37
CA GLN A 74 -0.44 -4.55 7.95
C GLN A 74 -0.58 -4.49 6.42
N GLY A 75 -0.01 -3.46 5.79
CA GLY A 75 0.03 -3.32 4.33
C GLY A 75 0.72 -4.50 3.65
N ILE A 76 1.91 -4.89 4.13
CA ILE A 76 2.66 -6.04 3.61
C ILE A 76 1.86 -7.32 3.77
N ASN A 77 1.27 -7.59 4.94
CA ASN A 77 0.50 -8.81 5.18
C ASN A 77 -0.72 -8.90 4.25
N LYS A 78 -1.48 -7.80 4.11
CA LYS A 78 -2.63 -7.74 3.20
C LYS A 78 -2.23 -7.96 1.75
N MET A 79 -1.09 -7.40 1.32
CA MET A 79 -0.56 -7.62 -0.02
C MET A 79 -0.13 -9.09 -0.22
N LYS A 80 0.54 -9.69 0.76
CA LYS A 80 0.96 -11.09 0.73
C LYS A 80 -0.22 -12.04 0.59
N GLU A 81 -1.32 -11.79 1.31
CA GLU A 81 -2.55 -12.57 1.19
C GLU A 81 -3.19 -12.44 -0.20
N LYS A 82 -3.26 -11.22 -0.74
CA LYS A 82 -3.76 -11.00 -2.11
C LYS A 82 -2.93 -11.73 -3.16
N VAL A 83 -1.59 -11.64 -3.07
CA VAL A 83 -0.67 -12.35 -3.98
C VAL A 83 -0.88 -13.86 -3.89
N LYS A 84 -1.07 -14.39 -2.68
CA LYS A 84 -1.39 -15.82 -2.49
C LYS A 84 -2.73 -16.19 -3.15
N GLY A 85 -3.75 -15.33 -3.03
CA GLY A 85 -5.03 -15.48 -3.71
C GLY A 85 -4.88 -15.55 -5.23
N PHE A 86 -4.17 -14.58 -5.83
CA PHE A 86 -3.92 -14.57 -7.27
C PHE A 86 -3.13 -15.79 -7.74
N ASN A 87 -2.11 -16.24 -7.00
CA ASN A 87 -1.37 -17.45 -7.35
C ASN A 87 -2.26 -18.70 -7.38
N ASN A 88 -3.20 -18.81 -6.44
CA ASN A 88 -4.16 -19.91 -6.41
C ASN A 88 -5.11 -19.84 -7.61
N GLU A 89 -5.63 -18.65 -7.94
CA GLU A 89 -6.50 -18.44 -9.11
C GLU A 89 -5.79 -18.77 -10.42
N ILE A 90 -4.56 -18.28 -10.60
CA ILE A 90 -3.72 -18.58 -11.77
C ILE A 90 -3.50 -20.09 -11.89
N SER A 91 -3.19 -20.77 -10.78
CA SER A 91 -2.99 -22.22 -10.77
C SER A 91 -4.27 -22.97 -11.15
N ALA A 92 -5.43 -22.54 -10.64
CA ALA A 92 -6.71 -23.13 -10.99
C ALA A 92 -7.06 -22.92 -12.47
N HIS A 93 -6.84 -21.72 -13.01
CA HIS A 93 -7.05 -21.42 -14.42
C HIS A 93 -6.12 -22.24 -15.32
N LYS A 94 -4.84 -22.34 -14.96
CA LYS A 94 -3.88 -23.18 -15.68
C LYS A 94 -4.33 -24.64 -15.73
N ASN A 95 -4.74 -25.20 -14.59
CA ASN A 95 -5.23 -26.58 -14.53
C ASN A 95 -6.47 -26.80 -15.41
N LYS A 96 -7.44 -25.87 -15.38
CA LYS A 96 -8.62 -25.93 -16.26
C LYS A 96 -8.23 -25.87 -17.74
N PHE A 97 -7.30 -24.98 -18.09
CA PHE A 97 -6.79 -24.86 -19.45
C PHE A 97 -6.10 -26.15 -19.91
N ASP A 98 -5.19 -26.69 -19.11
CA ASP A 98 -4.46 -27.93 -19.42
C ASP A 98 -5.41 -29.12 -19.60
N MET A 99 -6.46 -29.22 -18.78
CA MET A 99 -7.52 -30.24 -18.96
C MET A 99 -8.30 -30.03 -20.27
N GLY A 100 -8.65 -28.77 -20.60
CA GLY A 100 -9.33 -28.44 -21.85
C GLY A 100 -8.50 -28.82 -23.08
N VAL A 101 -7.21 -28.48 -23.08
CA VAL A 101 -6.26 -28.83 -24.15
C VAL A 101 -6.14 -30.35 -24.29
N LYS A 102 -6.02 -31.10 -23.18
CA LYS A 102 -5.98 -32.57 -23.22
C LYS A 102 -7.25 -33.16 -23.83
N LYS A 103 -8.42 -32.64 -23.45
CA LYS A 103 -9.71 -33.10 -24.00
C LYS A 103 -9.79 -32.87 -25.51
N LEU A 104 -9.46 -31.67 -25.97
CA LEU A 104 -9.45 -31.34 -27.40
C LEU A 104 -8.47 -32.22 -28.18
N ASN A 105 -7.26 -32.45 -27.66
CA ASN A 105 -6.29 -33.32 -28.31
C ASN A 105 -6.80 -34.76 -28.46
N ASN A 106 -7.50 -35.27 -27.44
CA ASN A 106 -8.12 -36.60 -27.51
C ASN A 106 -9.24 -36.65 -28.56
N GLU A 107 -10.10 -35.63 -28.61
CA GLU A 107 -11.17 -35.53 -29.61
C GLU A 107 -10.60 -35.47 -31.03
N ILE A 108 -9.58 -34.64 -31.28
CA ILE A 108 -8.89 -34.55 -32.57
C ILE A 108 -8.28 -35.90 -32.96
N SER A 109 -7.64 -36.59 -32.01
CA SER A 109 -7.06 -37.92 -32.24
C SER A 109 -8.11 -38.96 -32.64
N ASN A 110 -9.26 -38.96 -31.96
CA ASN A 110 -10.37 -39.85 -32.28
C ASN A 110 -10.97 -39.55 -33.65
N GLN A 111 -11.26 -38.27 -33.96
CA GLN A 111 -11.75 -37.86 -35.27
C GLN A 111 -10.78 -38.25 -36.39
N LYS A 112 -9.47 -38.11 -36.17
CA LYS A 112 -8.45 -38.54 -37.15
C LYS A 112 -8.52 -40.04 -37.42
N LYS A 113 -8.76 -40.87 -36.40
CA LYS A 113 -8.92 -42.33 -36.56
C LYS A 113 -10.20 -42.66 -37.30
N GLU A 114 -11.32 -42.04 -36.93
CA GLU A 114 -12.62 -42.23 -37.57
C GLU A 114 -12.58 -41.83 -39.05
N ASN A 115 -12.01 -40.66 -39.36
CA ASN A 115 -11.83 -40.20 -40.74
C ASN A 115 -10.94 -41.15 -41.55
N LYS A 116 -9.86 -41.67 -40.96
CA LYS A 116 -9.00 -42.67 -41.64
C LYS A 116 -9.77 -43.97 -41.94
N ALA A 117 -10.61 -44.42 -41.01
CA ALA A 117 -11.45 -45.59 -41.21
C ALA A 117 -12.51 -45.35 -42.30
N ALA A 118 -13.17 -44.19 -42.28
CA ALA A 118 -14.15 -43.80 -43.30
C ALA A 118 -13.53 -43.74 -44.70
N ILE A 119 -12.37 -43.08 -44.85
CA ILE A 119 -11.63 -43.02 -46.12
C ILE A 119 -11.25 -44.43 -46.60
N SER A 120 -10.85 -45.33 -45.71
CA SER A 120 -10.49 -46.70 -46.07
C SER A 120 -11.70 -47.49 -46.58
N ARG A 121 -12.87 -47.33 -45.96
CA ARG A 121 -14.13 -47.94 -46.43
C ARG A 121 -14.50 -47.41 -47.81
N MET A 122 -14.51 -46.09 -47.99
CA MET A 122 -14.82 -45.47 -49.28
C MET A 122 -13.89 -45.95 -50.40
N LYS A 123 -12.59 -46.10 -50.12
CA LYS A 123 -11.64 -46.66 -51.09
C LYS A 123 -11.97 -48.10 -51.47
N GLY A 124 -12.38 -48.92 -50.51
CA GLY A 124 -12.84 -50.29 -50.75
C GLY A 124 -14.09 -50.32 -51.62
N ASP A 125 -15.09 -49.51 -51.29
CA ASP A 125 -16.36 -49.42 -52.03
C ASP A 125 -16.13 -48.96 -53.47
N VAL A 126 -15.28 -47.96 -53.68
CA VAL A 126 -14.87 -47.52 -55.03
C VAL A 126 -14.15 -48.64 -55.78
N GLY A 127 -13.25 -49.38 -55.12
CA GLY A 127 -12.57 -50.52 -55.74
C GLY A 127 -13.55 -51.61 -56.19
N LEU A 128 -14.53 -51.95 -55.35
CA LEU A 128 -15.59 -52.90 -55.70
C LEU A 128 -16.41 -52.40 -56.89
N PHE A 129 -16.86 -51.15 -56.86
CA PHE A 129 -17.61 -50.54 -57.95
C PHE A 129 -16.85 -50.55 -59.28
N VAL A 130 -15.56 -50.20 -59.27
CA VAL A 130 -14.71 -50.25 -60.47
C VAL A 130 -14.59 -51.69 -60.98
N SER A 131 -14.38 -52.67 -60.08
CA SER A 131 -14.28 -54.08 -60.47
C SER A 131 -15.59 -54.64 -61.05
N GLU A 132 -16.74 -54.20 -60.53
CA GLU A 132 -18.06 -54.55 -61.08
C GLU A 132 -18.25 -54.00 -62.49
N ILE A 133 -17.86 -52.73 -62.73
CA ILE A 133 -17.88 -52.13 -64.07
C ILE A 133 -16.96 -52.88 -65.03
N GLU A 134 -15.74 -53.20 -64.62
CA GLU A 134 -14.80 -53.95 -65.46
C GLU A 134 -15.32 -55.34 -65.82
N SER A 135 -15.92 -56.04 -64.85
CA SER A 135 -16.58 -57.34 -65.06
C SER A 135 -17.74 -57.21 -66.04
N TYR A 136 -18.58 -56.19 -65.88
CA TYR A 136 -19.70 -55.92 -66.79
C TYR A 136 -19.22 -55.63 -68.22
N ALA A 137 -18.17 -54.82 -68.37
CA ALA A 137 -17.58 -54.48 -69.68
C ALA A 137 -16.93 -55.68 -70.37
N LYS A 138 -16.35 -56.62 -69.63
CA LYS A 138 -15.76 -57.87 -70.14
C LYS A 138 -16.79 -59.01 -70.31
N GLY A 139 -18.00 -58.82 -69.79
CA GLY A 139 -19.07 -59.81 -69.76
C GLY A 139 -19.83 -59.96 -71.09
N PRO A 140 -21.10 -60.40 -71.07
CA PRO A 140 -21.83 -60.82 -72.28
C PRO A 140 -21.95 -59.74 -73.36
N PHE A 141 -21.77 -58.46 -73.01
CA PHE A 141 -21.77 -57.34 -73.95
C PHE A 141 -20.46 -57.18 -74.75
N ALA A 142 -19.34 -57.76 -74.32
CA ALA A 142 -18.09 -57.70 -75.08
C ALA A 142 -18.23 -58.36 -76.46
N GLY A 143 -19.00 -59.45 -76.55
CA GLY A 143 -19.35 -60.10 -77.81
C GLY A 143 -20.24 -59.22 -78.70
N TYR A 144 -21.22 -58.53 -78.12
CA TYR A 144 -22.11 -57.62 -78.85
C TYR A 144 -21.37 -56.38 -79.37
N ILE A 145 -20.49 -55.77 -78.57
CA ILE A 145 -19.70 -54.60 -79.00
C ILE A 145 -18.74 -55.01 -80.13
N LYS A 146 -18.09 -56.18 -80.03
CA LYS A 146 -17.23 -56.70 -81.10
C LYS A 146 -18.02 -57.02 -82.38
N ALA A 147 -19.24 -57.52 -82.28
CA ALA A 147 -20.08 -57.82 -83.43
C ALA A 147 -20.72 -56.57 -84.09
N PHE A 148 -20.81 -55.45 -83.36
CA PHE A 148 -21.46 -54.22 -83.85
C PHE A 148 -20.47 -53.17 -84.36
N TRP A 149 -19.23 -53.17 -83.87
CA TRP A 149 -18.19 -52.17 -84.20
C TRP A 149 -16.87 -52.75 -84.72
N GLY A 150 -16.77 -54.07 -84.88
CA GLY A 150 -15.60 -54.79 -85.42
C GLY A 150 -15.96 -55.62 -86.65
#